data_AF-V2YEB1-F1
#
_entry.id   AF-V2YEB1-F1
#
_cell.length_a   1.000
_cell.length_b   1.000
_cell.length_c   1.000
_cell.angle_alpha   90.00
_cell.angle_beta   90.00
_cell.angle_gamma   90.00
#
_symmetry.space_group_name_H-M   'P 1'
#
loop_
_entity.id
_entity.type
_entity.pdbx_description
1 polymer ?
#
loop_
_entity_poly.entity_id
_entity_poly.type
_entity_poly.pdbx_seq_one_letter_code
_entity_poly.pdbx_strand_id
1 'polypeptide(L)'
;MMYSLERGLKAEYEKDLYDPERVKAREVDRTKTDFARFVLEEWFPICIGLKWGDVDERCSTLTIQRNVVYTPQSGVVVGTPKTANSVRVIHVMQSTLSLLLMLKAQRKRENPGTILAGSLIFPGEAGIFEARDPNAVTRRVKRFMKVNRLPDLSPRSAAPKCQA
;
A
#
# COMPACT_ATOMS: atom_id res chain seq x y z
N MET A 1 34.12 -23.65 -4.68
CA MET A 1 32.85 -22.87 -4.73
C MET A 1 33.10 -21.38 -5.02
N MET A 2 34.10 -20.76 -4.40
CA MET A 2 34.47 -19.33 -4.59
C MET A 2 34.80 -18.94 -6.05
N TYR A 3 35.61 -19.76 -6.75
CA TYR A 3 36.03 -19.54 -8.15
C TYR A 3 34.90 -19.51 -9.19
N SER A 4 33.72 -20.07 -8.88
CA SER A 4 32.59 -20.08 -9.80
C SER A 4 31.80 -18.77 -9.75
N LEU A 5 31.79 -18.11 -8.58
CA LEU A 5 31.08 -16.86 -8.36
C LEU A 5 31.83 -15.69 -9.01
N GLU A 6 33.16 -15.69 -8.88
CA GLU A 6 34.05 -14.65 -9.43
C GLU A 6 34.02 -14.62 -10.96
N ARG A 7 33.96 -15.79 -11.63
CA ARG A 7 33.80 -15.85 -13.09
C ARG A 7 32.45 -15.30 -13.55
N GLY A 8 31.39 -15.54 -12.79
CA GLY A 8 30.05 -14.99 -13.07
C GLY A 8 30.04 -13.46 -12.96
N LEU A 9 30.59 -12.92 -11.86
CA LEU A 9 30.69 -11.49 -11.63
C LEU A 9 31.53 -10.76 -12.68
N LYS A 10 32.64 -11.38 -13.12
CA LYS A 10 33.54 -10.79 -14.12
C LYS A 10 32.92 -10.77 -15.52
N ALA A 11 32.23 -11.83 -15.90
CA ALA A 11 31.50 -11.89 -17.18
C ALA A 11 30.30 -10.94 -17.21
N GLU A 12 29.66 -10.71 -16.06
CA GLU A 12 28.56 -9.77 -15.95
C GLU A 12 29.04 -8.31 -16.04
N TYR A 13 30.15 -7.99 -15.37
CA TYR A 13 30.83 -6.70 -15.46
C TYR A 13 31.33 -6.38 -16.87
N GLU A 14 31.88 -7.38 -17.56
CA GLU A 14 32.36 -7.23 -18.94
C GLU A 14 31.20 -6.93 -19.91
N LYS A 15 30.05 -7.59 -19.74
CA LYS A 15 28.83 -7.28 -20.53
C LYS A 15 28.29 -5.88 -20.28
N ASP A 16 28.46 -5.36 -19.07
CA ASP A 16 28.01 -4.02 -18.69
C ASP A 16 28.91 -2.91 -19.23
N LEU A 17 30.18 -3.22 -19.47
CA LEU A 17 31.15 -2.31 -20.08
C LEU A 17 30.81 -2.02 -21.55
N TYR A 18 30.24 -3.00 -22.26
CA TYR A 18 29.91 -2.92 -23.69
C TYR A 18 28.45 -2.59 -23.99
N ASP A 19 27.57 -2.59 -22.98
CA ASP A 19 26.15 -2.24 -23.11
C ASP A 19 25.71 -1.22 -22.05
N PRO A 20 25.95 0.08 -22.29
CA PRO A 20 25.57 1.14 -21.35
C PRO A 20 24.04 1.26 -21.19
N GLU A 21 23.23 0.78 -22.14
CA GLU A 21 21.77 0.75 -22.00
C GLU A 21 21.34 -0.33 -21.00
N ARG A 22 22.06 -1.45 -20.89
CA ARG A 22 21.84 -2.45 -19.83
C ARG A 22 22.15 -1.93 -18.42
N VAL A 23 23.18 -1.09 -18.29
CA VAL A 23 23.52 -0.43 -17.02
C VAL A 23 22.41 0.54 -16.62
N LYS A 24 21.99 1.42 -17.53
CA LYS A 24 20.88 2.35 -17.31
C LYS A 24 19.57 1.61 -17.02
N ALA A 25 19.25 0.54 -17.73
CA ALA A 25 18.04 -0.25 -17.51
C ALA A 25 18.01 -0.87 -16.11
N ARG A 26 19.15 -1.37 -15.61
CA ARG A 26 19.25 -1.87 -14.23
C ARG A 26 19.23 -0.77 -13.19
N GLU A 27 19.81 0.40 -13.45
CA GLU A 27 19.69 1.54 -12.55
C GLU A 27 18.25 2.09 -12.50
N VAL A 28 17.55 2.12 -13.63
CA VAL A 28 16.12 2.43 -13.72
C VAL A 28 15.28 1.36 -13.02
N ASP A 29 15.61 0.07 -13.14
CA ASP A 29 14.94 -1.01 -12.41
C ASP A 29 15.21 -0.94 -10.89
N ARG A 30 16.44 -0.60 -10.49
CA ARG A 30 16.85 -0.42 -9.08
C ARG A 30 16.19 0.79 -8.43
N THR A 31 15.93 1.84 -9.21
CA THR A 31 15.30 3.10 -8.75
C THR A 31 13.79 3.14 -8.97
N LYS A 32 13.23 2.23 -9.78
CA LYS A 32 11.79 1.95 -9.80
C LYS A 32 11.44 1.30 -8.47
N THR A 33 11.02 2.12 -7.51
CA THR A 33 10.10 1.63 -6.49
C THR A 33 8.94 1.02 -7.25
N ASP A 34 8.79 -0.29 -7.16
CA ASP A 34 7.69 -0.95 -7.81
C ASP A 34 6.39 -0.33 -7.25
N PHE A 35 5.76 0.54 -8.02
CA PHE A 35 4.56 1.27 -7.60
C PHE A 35 3.47 0.29 -7.18
N ALA A 36 3.43 -0.89 -7.80
CA ALA A 36 2.58 -1.98 -7.38
C ALA A 36 2.94 -2.49 -5.99
N ARG A 37 4.20 -2.83 -5.73
CA ARG A 37 4.69 -3.21 -4.40
C ARG A 37 4.43 -2.14 -3.36
N PHE A 38 4.71 -0.88 -3.66
CA PHE A 38 4.47 0.24 -2.76
C PHE A 38 2.98 0.33 -2.39
N VAL A 39 2.10 0.33 -3.39
CA VAL A 39 0.65 0.41 -3.16
C VAL A 39 0.13 -0.83 -2.43
N LEU A 40 0.56 -2.03 -2.82
CA LEU A 40 0.05 -3.31 -2.32
C LEU A 40 0.63 -3.75 -0.97
N GLU A 41 1.92 -3.55 -0.76
CA GLU A 41 2.65 -4.07 0.40
C GLU A 41 2.90 -3.00 1.46
N GLU A 42 2.96 -1.72 1.09
CA GLU A 42 3.22 -0.62 2.04
C GLU A 42 1.99 0.24 2.30
N TRP A 43 1.23 0.61 1.25
CA TRP A 43 0.19 1.64 1.37
C TRP A 43 -1.17 1.09 1.84
N PHE A 44 -1.66 -0.02 1.27
CA PHE A 44 -2.93 -0.61 1.67
C PHE A 44 -3.00 -1.06 3.15
N PRO A 45 -1.99 -1.75 3.70
CA PRO A 45 -1.94 -2.11 5.11
C PRO A 45 -2.11 -0.91 6.07
N ILE A 46 -1.61 0.25 5.65
CA ILE A 46 -1.71 1.51 6.39
C ILE A 46 -3.12 2.08 6.31
N CYS A 47 -3.73 2.12 5.12
CA CYS A 47 -5.09 2.64 4.96
C CYS A 47 -6.13 1.82 5.75
N ILE A 48 -5.94 0.51 5.86
CA ILE A 48 -6.88 -0.38 6.55
C ILE A 48 -6.82 -0.20 8.07
N GLY A 49 -5.70 0.31 8.60
CA GLY A 49 -5.52 0.58 10.03
C GLY A 49 -6.04 1.95 10.49
N LEU A 50 -6.50 2.80 9.58
CA LEU A 50 -6.95 4.15 9.90
C LEU A 50 -8.29 4.13 10.66
N LYS A 51 -8.36 4.93 11.73
CA LYS A 51 -9.56 5.19 12.52
C LYS A 51 -10.12 6.57 12.25
N TRP A 52 -11.39 6.80 12.57
CA TRP A 52 -11.98 8.15 12.42
C TRP A 52 -11.33 9.20 13.32
N GLY A 53 -10.77 8.79 14.46
CA GLY A 53 -9.98 9.67 15.34
C GLY A 53 -8.63 10.07 14.75
N ASP A 54 -8.17 9.42 13.68
CA ASP A 54 -6.91 9.76 12.99
C ASP A 54 -7.11 10.87 11.93
N VAL A 55 -8.36 11.29 11.66
CA VAL A 55 -8.73 12.31 10.67
C VAL A 55 -8.87 13.67 11.33
N ASP A 56 -8.06 14.64 10.91
CA ASP A 56 -8.27 16.05 11.23
C ASP A 56 -9.01 16.72 10.06
N GLU A 57 -10.28 17.01 10.27
CA GLU A 57 -11.15 17.62 9.28
C GLU A 57 -10.81 19.10 9.04
N ARG A 58 -10.26 19.80 10.05
CA ARG A 58 -9.95 21.23 9.96
C ARG A 58 -8.67 21.45 9.17
N CYS A 59 -7.65 20.66 9.46
CA CYS A 59 -6.36 20.73 8.78
C CYS A 59 -6.31 19.90 7.49
N SER A 60 -7.34 19.09 7.21
CA SER A 60 -7.38 18.15 6.09
C SER A 60 -6.19 17.19 6.10
N THR A 61 -5.92 16.62 7.27
CA THR A 61 -4.78 15.72 7.49
C THR A 61 -5.21 14.37 8.05
N LEU A 62 -4.46 13.32 7.72
CA LEU A 62 -4.57 11.99 8.31
C LEU A 62 -3.30 11.67 9.09
N THR A 63 -3.47 11.22 10.34
CA THR A 63 -2.36 10.76 11.18
C THR A 63 -2.21 9.25 11.06
N ILE A 64 -1.17 8.82 10.36
CA ILE A 64 -0.83 7.41 10.24
C ILE A 64 -0.05 7.01 11.47
N GLN A 65 -0.64 6.14 12.29
CA GLN A 65 -0.03 5.69 13.55
C GLN A 65 -0.21 4.19 13.82
N ARG A 66 -0.67 3.41 12.84
CA ARG A 66 -0.90 1.95 12.94
C ARG A 66 -0.67 1.29 11.59
N ASN A 67 -0.39 0.00 11.61
CA ASN A 67 -0.35 -0.84 10.42
C ASN A 67 -1.12 -2.14 10.67
N VAL A 68 -1.81 -2.68 9.66
CA VAL A 68 -2.52 -3.95 9.75
C VAL A 68 -1.76 -5.00 8.96
N VAL A 69 -1.34 -6.07 9.63
CA VAL A 69 -0.58 -7.15 9.01
C VAL A 69 -1.32 -8.46 9.19
N TYR A 70 -1.31 -9.31 8.17
CA TYR A 70 -1.80 -10.68 8.29
C TYR A 70 -0.64 -11.64 8.54
N THR A 71 -0.79 -12.53 9.52
CA THR A 71 0.12 -13.65 9.74
C THR A 71 -0.68 -14.96 9.79
N PRO A 72 -0.21 -16.05 9.17
CA PRO A 72 -0.91 -17.33 9.22
C PRO A 72 -1.14 -17.87 10.64
N GLN A 73 -0.26 -17.49 11.58
CA GLN A 73 -0.27 -17.96 12.97
C GLN A 73 -1.22 -17.17 13.87
N SER A 74 -1.36 -15.85 13.64
CA SER A 74 -2.12 -14.96 14.53
C SER A 74 -3.27 -14.22 13.83
N GLY A 75 -3.51 -14.50 12.55
CA GLY A 75 -4.56 -13.85 11.77
C GLY A 75 -4.24 -12.38 11.47
N VAL A 76 -5.29 -11.54 11.47
CA VAL A 76 -5.15 -10.09 11.27
C VAL A 76 -4.69 -9.44 12.56
N VAL A 77 -3.50 -8.86 12.55
CA VAL A 77 -2.88 -8.20 13.70
C VAL A 77 -2.77 -6.70 13.40
N VAL A 78 -3.35 -5.88 14.28
CA VAL A 78 -3.13 -4.42 14.25
C VAL A 78 -1.86 -4.12 15.03
N GLY A 79 -0.78 -3.85 14.32
CA GLY A 79 0.49 -3.43 14.90
C GLY A 79 0.49 -1.95 15.24
N THR A 80 1.03 -1.62 16.42
CA THR A 80 1.55 -0.27 16.65
C THR A 80 2.89 -0.13 15.91
N PRO A 81 3.24 1.09 15.46
CA PRO A 81 4.46 1.28 14.71
C PRO A 81 5.65 0.93 15.61
N LYS A 82 6.60 0.11 15.12
CA LYS A 82 7.72 -0.40 15.92
C LYS A 82 8.65 0.70 16.45
N THR A 83 8.56 1.92 15.91
CA THR A 83 9.34 3.10 16.31
C THR A 83 8.55 4.40 16.09
N ALA A 84 8.74 5.41 16.96
CA ALA A 84 8.04 6.70 16.91
C ALA A 84 8.16 7.43 15.54
N ASN A 85 9.25 7.19 14.80
CA ASN A 85 9.50 7.77 13.46
C ASN A 85 8.53 7.33 12.36
N SER A 86 7.70 6.31 12.60
CA SER A 86 6.73 5.84 11.61
C SER A 86 5.33 6.44 11.79
N VAL A 87 5.12 7.23 12.85
CA VAL A 87 3.97 8.11 12.97
C VAL A 87 4.18 9.31 12.06
N ARG A 88 3.24 9.54 11.14
CA ARG A 88 3.34 10.64 10.19
C ARG A 88 1.99 11.25 9.89
N VAL A 89 2.01 12.52 9.55
CA VAL A 89 0.83 13.27 9.13
C VAL A 89 0.90 13.45 7.62
N ILE A 90 -0.16 13.05 6.92
CA ILE A 90 -0.32 13.28 5.48
C ILE A 90 -1.44 14.28 5.24
N HIS A 91 -1.21 15.23 4.33
CA HIS A 91 -2.27 16.11 3.86
C HIS A 91 -3.07 15.37 2.78
N VAL A 92 -4.39 15.48 2.84
CA VAL A 92 -5.29 14.95 1.83
C VAL A 92 -5.95 16.07 1.05
N MET A 93 -6.26 15.80 -0.22
CA MET A 93 -7.02 16.75 -1.03
C MET A 93 -8.43 16.95 -0.44
N GLN A 94 -8.98 18.14 -0.63
CA GLN A 94 -10.33 18.48 -0.12
C GLN A 94 -11.43 17.57 -0.67
N SER A 95 -11.28 17.12 -1.92
CA SER A 95 -12.18 16.14 -2.53
C SER A 95 -12.16 14.81 -1.79
N THR A 96 -10.98 14.32 -1.39
CA THR A 96 -10.82 13.10 -0.58
C THR A 96 -11.42 13.29 0.81
N LEU A 97 -11.19 14.43 1.46
CA LEU A 97 -11.80 14.72 2.75
C LEU A 97 -13.32 14.71 2.66
N SER A 98 -13.89 15.31 1.61
CA SER A 98 -15.34 15.32 1.38
C SER A 98 -15.92 13.90 1.25
N LEU A 99 -15.23 13.01 0.51
CA LEU A 99 -15.61 11.59 0.43
C LEU A 99 -15.56 10.90 1.80
N LEU A 100 -14.52 11.17 2.60
CA LEU A 100 -14.40 10.63 3.96
C LEU A 100 -15.52 11.13 4.88
N LEU A 101 -15.89 12.41 4.80
CA LEU A 101 -16.97 12.97 5.61
C LEU A 101 -18.34 12.40 5.21
N MET A 102 -18.59 12.20 3.91
CA MET A 102 -19.80 11.51 3.45
C MET A 102 -19.87 10.08 3.99
N LEU A 103 -18.75 9.35 3.94
CA LEU A 103 -18.66 8.01 4.50
C LEU A 103 -18.86 8.01 6.03
N LYS A 104 -18.30 9.00 6.74
CA LYS A 104 -18.47 9.17 8.20
C LYS A 104 -19.93 9.37 8.57
N ALA A 105 -20.63 10.25 7.83
CA ALA A 105 -22.05 10.51 8.03
C ALA A 105 -22.89 9.26 7.77
N GLN A 106 -22.60 8.52 6.70
CA GLN A 106 -23.24 7.23 6.44
C GLN A 106 -23.02 6.25 7.58
N ARG A 107 -21.77 6.11 8.06
CA ARG A 107 -21.45 5.16 9.13
C ARG A 107 -22.14 5.48 10.44
N LYS A 108 -22.32 6.76 10.74
CA LYS A 108 -23.07 7.24 11.91
C LYS A 108 -24.56 6.89 11.82
N ARG A 109 -25.15 6.94 10.62
CA ARG A 109 -26.54 6.50 10.40
C ARG A 109 -26.70 5.00 10.58
N GLU A 110 -25.73 4.22 10.09
CA GLU A 110 -25.74 2.75 10.22
C GLU A 110 -25.46 2.27 11.65
N ASN A 111 -24.80 3.08 12.48
CA ASN A 111 -24.40 2.73 13.85
C ASN A 111 -24.86 3.83 14.83
N PRO A 112 -26.18 4.00 15.04
CA PRO A 112 -26.70 5.03 15.93
C PRO A 112 -26.21 4.80 17.37
N GLY A 113 -25.85 5.88 18.07
CA GLY A 113 -25.37 5.81 19.46
C GLY A 113 -23.89 5.44 19.63
N THR A 114 -23.19 5.08 18.56
CA THR A 114 -21.78 4.66 18.65
C THR A 114 -20.83 5.82 18.38
N ILE A 115 -19.82 5.96 19.25
CA ILE A 115 -18.72 6.93 19.06
C ILE A 115 -17.73 6.36 18.04
N LEU A 116 -17.72 6.92 16.83
CA LEU A 116 -16.89 6.44 15.73
C LEU A 116 -15.39 6.71 15.91
N ALA A 117 -14.97 7.57 16.83
CA ALA A 117 -13.56 7.98 16.96
C ALA A 117 -12.59 6.78 17.08
N GLY A 118 -12.98 5.75 17.82
CA GLY A 118 -12.19 4.52 17.98
C GLY A 118 -12.39 3.47 16.88
N SER A 119 -13.38 3.65 16.01
CA SER A 119 -13.73 2.68 14.96
C SER A 119 -12.93 2.92 13.69
N LEU A 120 -12.76 1.86 12.90
CA LEU A 120 -12.01 1.91 11.67
C LEU A 120 -12.80 2.62 10.56
N ILE A 121 -12.07 3.31 9.67
CA ILE A 121 -12.63 3.92 8.46
C ILE A 121 -13.07 2.81 7.48
N PHE A 122 -12.25 1.77 7.36
CA PHE A 122 -12.48 0.62 6.46
C PHE A 122 -12.55 -0.70 7.24
N PRO A 123 -13.66 -0.95 7.97
CA PRO A 123 -13.79 -2.14 8.81
C PRO A 123 -13.92 -3.44 8.01
N GLY A 124 -13.57 -4.54 8.68
CA GLY A 124 -13.86 -5.90 8.27
C GLY A 124 -15.34 -6.26 8.41
N GLU A 125 -15.69 -7.48 8.03
CA GLU A 125 -17.07 -7.98 8.10
C GLU A 125 -17.50 -8.29 9.55
N ALA A 126 -16.55 -8.53 10.45
CA ALA A 126 -16.80 -8.88 11.85
C ALA A 126 -17.28 -7.72 12.72
N GLY A 127 -17.09 -6.46 12.28
CA GLY A 127 -17.55 -5.29 13.04
C GLY A 127 -16.76 -4.02 12.76
N ILE A 128 -17.26 -2.88 13.26
CA ILE A 128 -16.69 -1.56 12.98
C ILE A 128 -15.31 -1.32 13.64
N PHE A 129 -14.96 -2.12 14.63
CA PHE A 129 -13.68 -2.08 15.35
C PHE A 129 -12.70 -3.15 14.84
N GLU A 130 -13.16 -4.07 13.99
CA GLU A 130 -12.37 -5.19 13.49
C GLU A 130 -11.71 -4.83 12.18
N ALA A 131 -10.39 -5.04 12.11
CA ALA A 131 -9.62 -4.75 10.91
C ALA A 131 -9.94 -5.74 9.79
N ARG A 132 -9.97 -5.23 8.55
CA ARG A 132 -10.10 -6.08 7.37
C ARG A 132 -8.78 -6.79 7.11
N ASP A 133 -8.84 -8.03 6.59
CA ASP A 133 -7.66 -8.72 6.06
C ASP A 133 -7.03 -7.88 4.92
N PRO A 134 -5.76 -7.43 5.07
CA PRO A 134 -5.05 -6.71 4.02
C PRO A 134 -5.00 -7.46 2.70
N ASN A 135 -4.88 -8.80 2.75
CA ASN A 135 -4.86 -9.62 1.55
C ASN A 135 -6.21 -9.60 0.82
N ALA A 136 -7.32 -9.45 1.55
CA ALA A 136 -8.65 -9.32 0.94
C ALA A 136 -8.77 -8.03 0.11
N VAL A 137 -8.17 -6.93 0.57
CA VAL A 137 -8.14 -5.67 -0.18
C VAL A 137 -7.30 -5.82 -1.45
N THR A 138 -6.10 -6.39 -1.33
CA THR A 138 -5.23 -6.69 -2.48
C THR A 138 -5.93 -7.57 -3.52
N ARG A 139 -6.61 -8.64 -3.08
CA ARG A 139 -7.41 -9.51 -3.97
C ARG A 139 -8.54 -8.74 -4.66
N ARG A 140 -9.24 -7.86 -3.94
CA ARG A 140 -10.35 -7.06 -4.48
C ARG A 140 -9.86 -6.10 -5.55
N VAL A 141 -8.73 -5.43 -5.33
CA VAL A 141 -8.11 -4.52 -6.31
C VAL A 141 -7.67 -5.30 -7.55
N LYS A 142 -6.95 -6.41 -7.40
CA LYS A 142 -6.56 -7.26 -8.54
C LYS A 142 -7.76 -7.71 -9.37
N ARG A 143 -8.85 -8.10 -8.72
CA ARG A 143 -10.10 -8.45 -9.40
C ARG A 143 -10.72 -7.25 -10.12
N PHE A 144 -10.76 -6.09 -9.49
CA PHE A 144 -11.25 -4.86 -10.11
C PHE A 144 -10.46 -4.50 -11.37
N MET A 145 -9.12 -4.58 -11.31
CA MET A 145 -8.26 -4.32 -12.46
C MET A 145 -8.56 -5.30 -13.60
N LYS A 146 -8.66 -6.61 -13.30
CA LYS A 146 -8.99 -7.65 -14.27
C LYS A 146 -10.36 -7.42 -14.93
N VAL A 147 -11.38 -7.09 -14.15
CA VAL A 147 -12.75 -6.84 -14.64
C VAL A 147 -12.80 -5.64 -15.57
N ASN A 148 -12.05 -4.58 -15.24
CA ASN A 148 -12.01 -3.35 -16.04
C ASN A 148 -10.93 -3.36 -17.14
N ARG A 149 -10.29 -4.51 -17.39
CA ARG A 149 -9.20 -4.67 -18.39
C ARG A 149 -8.03 -3.70 -18.16
N LEU A 150 -7.81 -3.30 -16.91
CA LEU A 150 -6.68 -2.46 -16.54
C LEU A 150 -5.42 -3.34 -16.35
N PRO A 151 -4.22 -2.81 -16.66
CA PRO A 151 -2.98 -3.53 -16.44
C PRO A 151 -2.86 -3.94 -14.97
N ASP A 152 -2.44 -5.18 -14.71
CA ASP A 152 -2.25 -5.66 -13.35
C ASP A 152 -1.29 -4.71 -12.60
N LEU A 153 -1.52 -4.46 -11.32
CA LEU A 153 -0.56 -3.73 -10.48
C LEU A 153 0.39 -4.75 -9.89
N SER A 154 1.14 -5.48 -10.72
CA SER A 154 2.23 -6.34 -10.27
C SER A 154 3.55 -5.75 -10.74
N PRO A 155 4.68 -5.98 -10.06
CA PRO A 155 5.99 -5.38 -10.39
C PRO A 155 6.40 -5.40 -11.86
N ARG A 156 5.89 -6.38 -12.60
CA ARG A 156 6.24 -6.66 -13.99
C ARG A 156 5.44 -5.88 -15.04
N SER A 157 4.45 -5.05 -14.66
CA SER A 157 3.53 -4.41 -15.62
C SER A 157 3.73 -2.90 -15.82
N ALA A 158 4.58 -2.24 -15.04
CA ALA A 158 4.88 -0.80 -15.20
C ALA A 158 5.97 -0.53 -16.27
N ALA A 159 5.95 -1.28 -17.38
CA ALA A 159 6.67 -0.95 -18.60
C ALA A 159 5.67 -0.34 -19.58
N PRO A 160 5.90 0.87 -20.11
CA PRO A 160 5.04 1.42 -21.15
C PRO A 160 5.12 0.51 -22.36
N LYS A 161 4.02 -0.20 -22.69
CA LYS A 161 3.85 -0.75 -24.03
C LYS A 161 3.48 0.41 -24.95
N CYS A 162 4.46 1.22 -25.31
CA CYS A 162 4.36 2.06 -26.51
C CYS A 162 4.31 1.09 -27.70
N GLN A 163 3.14 0.98 -28.33
CA GLN A 163 3.02 0.41 -29.66
C GLN A 163 3.48 1.48 -30.65
N ALA A 164 4.48 1.15 -31.46
CA ALA A 164 4.78 1.80 -32.73
C ALA A 164 4.33 0.85 -33.86
#